data_AF-A0A258YGA1-F1
#
_entry.id   AF-A0A258YGA1-F1
#
_cell.length_a   1.000
_cell.length_b   1.000
_cell.length_c   1.000
_cell.angle_alpha   90.00
_cell.angle_beta   90.00
_cell.angle_gamma   90.00
#
_symmetry.space_group_name_H-M   'P 1'
#
loop_
_entity.id
_entity.type
_entity.pdbx_description
1 polymer ?
#
loop_
_entity_poly.entity_id
_entity_poly.type
_entity_poly.pdbx_seq_one_letter_code
_entity_poly.pdbx_strand_id
1 'polypeptide(L)' 'MELLIFGSLTDIIGKNSLVLEAPNNTEQLKKSLLEQYPGLAQAHYFLAINKIMVHDNQPLQEGDVVALMPAFSGG' A
#
# COMPACT_ATOMS: atom_id res chain seq x y z
N MET A 1 7.06 -8.28 -5.43
CA MET A 1 6.19 -7.10 -5.64
C MET A 1 6.90 -5.88 -5.09
N GLU A 2 6.78 -4.74 -5.74
CA GLU A 2 7.27 -3.47 -5.22
C GLU A 2 6.11 -2.69 -4.59
N LEU A 3 6.31 -2.18 -3.38
CA LEU A 3 5.34 -1.37 -2.66
C LEU A 3 5.87 0.05 -2.52
N LEU A 4 5.30 0.98 -3.27
CA LEU A 4 5.58 2.40 -3.20
C LEU A 4 4.71 3.07 -2.13
N ILE A 5 5.29 3.96 -1.34
CA ILE A 5 4.61 4.67 -0.26
C ILE A 5 4.75 6.17 -0.52
N PHE A 6 3.62 6.88 -0.46
CA PHE A 6 3.57 8.31 -0.75
C PHE A 6 3.06 9.15 0.43
N GLY A 7 3.48 10.42 0.46
CA GLY A 7 2.99 11.44 1.37
C GLY A 7 3.13 11.06 2.84
N SER A 8 2.12 11.37 3.66
CA SER A 8 2.14 11.13 5.12
C SER A 8 2.29 9.65 5.52
N LEU A 9 2.12 8.71 4.57
CA LEU A 9 2.32 7.29 4.84
C LEU A 9 3.81 6.94 4.93
N THR A 10 4.70 7.72 4.32
CA THR A 10 6.15 7.50 4.46
C THR A 10 6.62 7.83 5.87
N ASP A 11 5.94 8.74 6.57
CA ASP A 11 6.25 9.06 7.98
C ASP A 11 5.84 7.92 8.92
N ILE A 12 4.78 7.18 8.57
CA ILE A 12 4.30 6.02 9.34
C ILE A 12 5.19 4.79 9.09
N ILE A 13 5.55 4.54 7.83
CA ILE A 13 6.32 3.35 7.43
C ILE A 13 7.84 3.59 7.56
N GLY A 14 8.29 4.85 7.54
CA GLY A 14 9.69 5.26 7.58
C GLY A 14 10.46 5.05 6.27
N LYS A 15 9.77 4.60 5.21
CA LYS A 15 10.36 4.29 3.89
C LYS A 15 9.41 4.71 2.78
N ASN A 16 9.98 5.01 1.61
CA ASN A 16 9.25 5.40 0.40
C ASN A 16 9.01 4.23 -0.57
N SER A 17 9.73 3.12 -0.43
CA SER A 17 9.51 1.88 -1.16
C SER A 17 9.90 0.67 -0.31
N LEU A 18 9.23 -0.45 -0.52
CA LEU A 18 9.53 -1.77 0.04
C LEU A 18 9.48 -2.82 -1.06
N VAL A 19 10.44 -3.74 -1.06
CA VAL A 19 10.36 -4.96 -1.89
C VAL A 19 9.90 -6.09 -1.00
N LEU A 20 8.75 -6.67 -1.35
CA LEU A 20 8.06 -7.70 -0.56
C LEU A 20 7.71 -8.89 -1.46
N GLU A 21 7.57 -10.07 -0.87
CA GLU A 21 6.82 -11.16 -1.52
C GLU A 21 5.37 -10.72 -1.76
N ALA A 22 4.82 -11.09 -2.91
CA ALA A 22 3.45 -10.75 -3.24
C ALA A 22 2.49 -11.62 -2.41
N PRO A 23 1.65 -11.05 -1.54
CA PRO A 23 0.57 -11.83 -0.92
C PRO A 23 -0.46 -12.19 -2.00
N ASN A 24 -1.40 -13.10 -1.71
CA ASN A 24 -2.37 -13.54 -2.72
C ASN A 24 -3.27 -12.38 -3.19
N ASN A 25 -3.50 -11.37 -2.34
CA ASN A 25 -4.39 -10.26 -2.64
C ASN A 25 -4.13 -9.01 -1.79
N THR A 26 -4.77 -7.90 -2.18
CA THR A 26 -4.62 -6.59 -1.51
C THR A 26 -5.11 -6.59 -0.07
N GLU A 27 -6.09 -7.40 0.31
CA GLU A 27 -6.52 -7.52 1.71
C GLU A 27 -5.45 -8.14 2.60
N GLN A 28 -4.80 -9.22 2.14
CA GLN A 28 -3.67 -9.82 2.85
C GLN A 28 -2.51 -8.83 2.99
N LEU A 29 -2.21 -8.08 1.92
CA LEU A 29 -1.22 -7.01 1.97
C LEU A 29 -1.56 -5.99 3.07
N LYS A 30 -2.80 -5.47 3.08
CA LYS A 30 -3.26 -4.51 4.10
C LYS A 30 -3.11 -5.07 5.52
N LYS A 31 -3.49 -6.33 5.73
CA LYS A 31 -3.35 -6.99 7.05
C LYS A 31 -1.90 -7.08 7.48
N SER A 32 -1.00 -7.57 6.63
CA SER A 32 0.43 -7.66 6.94
C SER A 32 1.06 -6.29 7.20
N LEU A 33 0.63 -5.26 6.45
CA LEU A 33 1.08 -3.89 6.68
C LEU A 33 0.55 -3.33 8.01
N LEU A 34 -0.70 -3.62 8.39
CA LEU A 34 -1.26 -3.19 9.68
C LEU A 34 -0.58 -3.88 10.87
N GLU A 35 -0.20 -5.14 10.72
CA GLU A 35 0.55 -5.88 11.75
C GLU A 35 1.96 -5.29 11.96
N GLN A 36 2.65 -4.91 10.88
CA GLN A 36 3.97 -4.30 10.96
C GLN A 36 3.94 -2.82 11.33
N TYR A 37 2.93 -2.10 10.85
CA TYR A 37 2.78 -0.64 10.99
C TYR A 37 1.37 -0.32 11.50
N PRO A 38 1.09 -0.51 12.80
CA PRO A 38 -0.23 -0.26 13.38
C PRO A 38 -0.71 1.19 13.23
N GLY A 39 0.20 2.14 12.99
CA GLY A 39 -0.14 3.53 12.65
C GLY A 39 -0.97 3.68 11.37
N LEU A 40 -0.91 2.71 10.45
CA LEU A 40 -1.75 2.70 9.24
C LEU A 40 -3.24 2.50 9.54
N ALA A 41 -3.60 1.96 10.71
CA ALA A 41 -5.01 1.74 11.08
C ALA A 41 -5.80 3.06 11.21
N GLN A 42 -5.10 4.15 11.54
CA GLN A 42 -5.69 5.48 11.69
C GLN A 42 -5.52 6.33 10.42
N ALA A 43 -4.81 5.83 9.41
CA ALA A 43 -4.55 6.56 8.17
C ALA A 43 -5.59 6.19 7.11
N HIS A 44 -6.17 7.20 6.47
CA HIS A 44 -6.99 7.00 5.27
C HIS A 44 -6.10 7.04 4.02
N TYR A 45 -6.08 5.93 3.28
CA TYR A 45 -5.27 5.79 2.07
C TYR A 45 -5.98 4.95 0.99
N PHE A 46 -5.54 5.14 -0.24
CA PHE A 46 -5.91 4.38 -1.42
C PHE A 46 -4.77 3.47 -1.84
N LEU A 47 -5.12 2.38 -2.52
CA LEU A 47 -4.18 1.52 -3.21
C LEU A 47 -4.30 1.74 -4.70
N ALA A 48 -3.16 1.71 -5.39
CA ALA A 48 -3.13 1.50 -6.82
C ALA A 48 -2.23 0.31 -7.16
N ILE A 49 -2.66 -0.52 -8.11
CA ILE A 49 -1.88 -1.62 -8.66
C ILE A 49 -1.52 -1.23 -10.09
N ASN A 50 -0.24 -1.24 -10.44
CA ASN A 50 0.25 -0.90 -11.77
C ASN A 50 -0.33 0.43 -12.29
N LYS A 51 -0.38 1.45 -11.41
CA LYS A 51 -0.92 2.80 -11.66
C LYS A 51 -2.45 2.89 -11.82
N ILE A 52 -3.18 1.82 -11.53
CA ILE A 52 -4.64 1.78 -11.57
C ILE A 52 -5.17 1.76 -10.13
N MET A 53 -6.00 2.72 -9.75
CA MET A 53 -6.63 2.74 -8.43
C MET A 53 -7.55 1.53 -8.24
N VAL A 54 -7.45 0.90 -7.09
CA VAL A 54 -8.27 -0.26 -6.73
C VAL A 54 -9.03 0.03 -5.44
N HIS A 55 -10.33 -0.18 -5.48
CA HIS A 55 -11.23 0.03 -4.33
C HIS A 55 -11.62 -1.30 -3.67
N ASP A 56 -11.64 -2.37 -4.46
CA ASP A 56 -11.99 -3.72 -4.02
C ASP A 56 -10.75 -4.60 -3.80
N ASN A 57 -10.98 -5.77 -3.21
CA ASN A 57 -9.95 -6.79 -3.09
C ASN A 57 -9.52 -7.26 -4.49
N GLN A 58 -8.22 -7.21 -4.78
CA GLN A 58 -7.64 -7.60 -6.06
C GLN A 58 -6.52 -8.61 -5.84
N PRO A 59 -6.38 -9.61 -6.73
CA PRO A 59 -5.25 -10.52 -6.68
C PRO A 59 -3.95 -9.74 -6.93
N LEU A 60 -2.89 -10.12 -6.23
CA LEU A 60 -1.55 -9.56 -6.41
C LEU A 60 -0.62 -10.65 -6.91
N GLN A 61 0.32 -10.25 -7.77
CA GLN A 61 1.28 -11.15 -8.38
C GLN A 61 2.71 -10.67 -8.16
N GLU A 62 3.65 -11.59 -8.29
CA GLU A 62 5.06 -11.22 -8.39
C GLU A 62 5.27 -10.32 -9.61
N GLY A 63 6.00 -9.22 -9.40
CA GLY A 63 6.21 -8.18 -10.42
C GLY A 63 5.22 -7.01 -10.37
N ASP A 64 4.11 -7.12 -9.63
CA ASP A 64 3.21 -5.98 -9.45
C ASP A 64 3.90 -4.83 -8.72
N VAL A 65 3.54 -3.62 -9.12
CA VAL A 65 3.89 -2.38 -8.42
C VAL A 65 2.63 -1.84 -7.74
N VAL A 66 2.63 -1.87 -6.42
CA VAL A 66 1.52 -1.39 -5.59
C VAL A 66 1.91 -0.05 -4.98
N ALA A 67 1.02 0.94 -5.02
CA ALA A 67 1.23 2.24 -4.40
C ALA A 67 0.22 2.48 -3.28
N LEU A 68 0.70 2.89 -2.09
CA LEU A 68 -0.12 3.46 -1.03
C LEU A 68 -0.12 4.99 -1.15
N MET A 69 -1.30 5.57 -1.31
CA MET A 69 -1.47 7.02 -1.47
C MET A 69 -2.42 7.57 -0.39
N PRO A 70 -2.09 8.65 0.32
CA PRO A 70 -3.01 9.25 1.28
C PRO A 70 -4.26 9.78 0.58
N ALA A 71 -5.41 9.76 1.27
CA ALA A 71 -6.69 10.15 0.70
C ALA A 71 -6.77 11.63 0.24
N PHE A 72 -5.85 12.46 0.73
CA PHE A 72 -5.67 13.85 0.31
C PHE A 72 -4.34 13.95 -0.45
N SER A 73 -4.41 13.82 -1.77
CA SER A 73 -3.28 14.08 -2.68
C SER A 73 -3.52 15.32 -3.56
N GLY A 74 -4.65 16.02 -3.36
CA GLY A 74 -5.02 17.24 -4.07
C GLY A 74 -4.54 18.48 -3.32
N GLY A 75 -3.51 19.13 -3.87
CA GLY A 75 -3.39 20.58 -3.88
C GLY A 75 -3.99 21.14 -5.16
#